data_AF-A0A3D0M954-F1
#
_entry.id   AF-A0A3D0M954-F1
#
_cell.length_a   1.000
_cell.length_b   1.000
_cell.length_c   1.000
_cell.angle_alpha   90.00
_cell.angle_beta   90.00
_cell.angle_gamma   90.00
#
_symmetry.space_group_name_H-M   'P 1'
#
loop_
_entity.id
_entity.type
_entity.pdbx_description
1 polymer ?
#
loop_
_entity_poly.entity_id
_entity_poly.type
_entity_poly.pdbx_seq_one_letter_code
_entity_poly.pdbx_strand_id
1 'polypeptide(L)'
;EMKYPSVSYMVAEQIQQATGFETRVCNPGHYLRGGSPSAYDRVLATIFGTYAAHLIKDENYGQTVAMIGGKVGHNPLSEVAGKTKFVDPESDLVKSARDIGVSFGD
;
A
#
# COMPACT_ATOMS: atom_id res chain seq x y z
N GLU A 1 -32.06 -1.60 -3.09
CA GLU A 1 -30.97 -1.74 -4.09
C GLU A 1 -29.86 -0.73 -3.79
N MET A 2 -28.61 -1.09 -4.10
CA MET A 2 -27.49 -0.14 -4.02
C MET A 2 -27.50 0.73 -5.28
N LYS A 3 -27.56 2.07 -5.12
CA LYS A 3 -27.59 3.01 -6.26
C LYS A 3 -26.35 2.90 -7.15
N TYR A 4 -25.19 2.59 -6.58
CA TYR A 4 -23.92 2.52 -7.31
C TYR A 4 -23.26 1.14 -7.18
N PRO A 5 -22.60 0.63 -8.24
CA PRO A 5 -21.85 -0.63 -8.18
C PRO A 5 -20.62 -0.59 -7.28
N SER A 6 -20.03 0.59 -7.06
CA SER A 6 -18.92 0.83 -6.13
C SER A 6 -18.80 2.31 -5.78
N VAL A 7 -17.99 2.63 -4.77
CA VAL A 7 -17.69 4.01 -4.35
C VAL A 7 -17.16 4.87 -5.51
N SER A 8 -16.43 4.29 -6.47
CA SER A 8 -15.88 5.01 -7.61
C SER A 8 -16.95 5.63 -8.51
N TYR A 9 -18.11 4.97 -8.67
CA TYR A 9 -19.23 5.52 -9.46
C TYR A 9 -19.96 6.65 -8.73
N MET A 10 -20.05 6.56 -7.40
CA MET A 10 -20.58 7.65 -6.58
C MET A 10 -19.70 8.89 -6.71
N VAL A 11 -18.38 8.74 -6.59
CA VAL A 11 -17.41 9.84 -6.74
C VAL A 11 -17.45 10.42 -8.16
N ALA A 12 -17.54 9.58 -9.20
CA ALA A 12 -17.62 10.06 -10.58
C ALA A 12 -18.88 10.89 -10.84
N GLU A 13 -20.04 10.47 -10.33
CA GLU A 13 -21.28 11.26 -10.45
C GLU A 13 -21.14 12.61 -9.73
N GLN A 14 -20.54 12.64 -8.53
CA GLN A 14 -20.30 13.87 -7.78
C GLN A 14 -19.37 14.84 -8.51
N ILE A 15 -18.26 14.34 -9.07
CA ILE A 15 -17.32 15.16 -9.87
C ILE A 15 -18.02 15.73 -11.10
N GLN A 16 -18.78 14.91 -11.83
CA GLN A 16 -19.47 15.37 -13.03
C GLN A 16 -20.55 16.40 -12.71
N GLN A 17 -21.29 16.25 -11.62
CA GLN A 17 -22.26 17.25 -11.16
C GLN A 17 -21.58 18.57 -10.74
N ALA A 18 -20.44 18.50 -10.06
CA ALA A 18 -19.72 19.67 -9.58
C ALA A 18 -18.99 20.44 -10.70
N THR A 19 -18.53 19.74 -11.73
CA THR A 19 -17.62 20.32 -12.75
C THR A 19 -18.24 20.46 -14.13
N GLY A 20 -19.30 19.70 -14.44
CA GLY A 20 -19.88 19.60 -15.78
C GLY A 20 -19.06 18.76 -16.77
N PHE A 21 -17.91 18.20 -16.35
CA PHE A 21 -17.07 17.37 -17.22
C PHE A 21 -17.48 15.90 -17.19
N GLU A 22 -17.46 15.25 -18.37
CA GLU A 22 -17.66 13.80 -18.47
C GLU A 22 -16.63 13.07 -17.62
N THR A 23 -17.09 12.28 -16.65
CA THR A 23 -16.21 11.57 -15.72
C THR A 23 -16.33 10.07 -15.94
N ARG A 24 -15.18 9.39 -16.11
CA ARG A 24 -15.11 7.95 -16.37
C ARG A 24 -14.50 7.20 -15.19
N VAL A 25 -15.02 6.00 -14.94
CA VAL A 25 -14.55 5.12 -13.86
C VAL A 25 -13.70 4.00 -14.43
N CYS A 26 -12.53 3.78 -13.84
CA CYS A 26 -11.74 2.57 -14.02
C CYS A 26 -11.57 1.88 -12.67
N ASN A 27 -11.98 0.61 -12.55
CA ASN A 27 -11.77 -0.19 -11.35
C ASN A 27 -10.96 -1.45 -11.71
N PRO A 28 -9.65 -1.49 -11.40
CA PRO A 28 -8.79 -2.61 -11.76
C PRO A 28 -9.05 -3.87 -10.94
N GLY A 29 -9.66 -3.76 -9.74
CA GLY A 29 -10.00 -4.90 -8.90
C GLY A 29 -8.84 -5.89 -8.68
N HIS A 30 -9.09 -7.18 -8.95
CA HIS A 30 -8.11 -8.26 -8.77
C HIS A 30 -6.87 -8.16 -9.66
N TYR A 31 -6.91 -7.34 -10.72
CA TYR A 31 -5.76 -7.15 -11.60
C TYR A 31 -4.52 -6.66 -10.84
N LEU A 32 -4.71 -5.83 -9.80
CA LEU A 32 -3.62 -5.29 -8.97
C LEU A 32 -2.91 -6.34 -8.09
N ARG A 33 -3.48 -7.55 -7.95
CA ARG A 33 -2.88 -8.65 -7.16
C ARG A 33 -2.20 -9.70 -8.02
N GLY A 34 -2.30 -9.57 -9.35
CA GLY A 34 -1.70 -10.49 -10.31
C GLY A 34 -0.51 -9.86 -11.04
N GLY A 35 0.05 -10.62 -11.98
CA GLY A 35 1.18 -10.19 -12.79
C GLY A 35 2.53 -10.69 -12.27
N SER A 36 3.55 -10.57 -13.12
CA SER A 36 4.92 -10.91 -12.72
C SER A 36 5.48 -9.86 -11.77
N PRO A 37 6.11 -10.24 -10.64
CA PRO A 37 6.68 -9.29 -9.71
C PRO A 37 7.76 -8.43 -10.37
N SER A 38 7.91 -7.19 -9.93
CA SER A 38 8.97 -6.30 -10.41
C SER A 38 10.35 -6.85 -10.01
N ALA A 39 11.42 -6.32 -10.61
CA ALA A 39 12.79 -6.68 -10.20
C ALA A 39 13.02 -6.36 -8.71
N TYR A 40 12.49 -5.24 -8.23
CA TYR A 40 12.56 -4.84 -6.83
C TYR A 40 11.86 -5.85 -5.93
N ASP A 41 10.62 -6.24 -6.25
CA ASP A 41 9.85 -7.17 -5.41
C ASP A 41 10.52 -8.54 -5.32
N ARG A 42 11.13 -9.02 -6.41
CA ARG A 42 11.88 -10.28 -6.41
C ARG A 42 13.07 -10.22 -5.46
N VAL A 43 13.89 -9.17 -5.57
CA VAL A 43 15.06 -8.98 -4.70
C VAL A 43 14.63 -8.83 -3.25
N LEU A 44 13.61 -8.02 -2.98
CA LEU A 44 13.08 -7.80 -1.63
C LEU A 44 12.57 -9.11 -1.00
N ALA A 45 11.78 -9.87 -1.75
CA ALA A 45 11.26 -11.16 -1.29
C ALA A 45 12.39 -12.16 -0.98
N THR A 46 13.44 -12.20 -1.83
CA THR A 46 14.62 -13.03 -1.56
C THR A 46 15.34 -12.60 -0.28
N ILE A 47 15.59 -11.30 -0.10
CA ILE A 47 16.28 -10.79 1.11
C ILE A 47 15.44 -11.08 2.36
N PHE A 48 14.12 -10.89 2.30
CA PHE A 48 13.25 -11.17 3.44
C PHE A 48 13.23 -12.67 3.78
N GLY A 49 13.16 -13.53 2.75
CA GLY A 49 13.19 -14.98 2.93
C GLY A 49 14.50 -15.48 3.53
N THR A 50 15.65 -14.99 3.08
CA THR A 50 16.96 -15.38 3.62
C THR A 50 17.15 -14.86 5.05
N TYR A 51 16.69 -13.64 5.35
CA TYR A 51 16.71 -13.12 6.72
C TYR A 51 15.85 -13.96 7.66
N ALA A 52 14.64 -14.35 7.23
CA ALA A 52 13.77 -15.23 8.01
C ALA A 52 14.42 -16.60 8.27
N ALA A 53 15.13 -17.17 7.28
CA ALA A 53 15.85 -18.42 7.45
C ALA A 53 16.97 -18.31 8.50
N HIS A 54 17.69 -17.17 8.57
CA HIS A 54 18.66 -16.93 9.63
C HIS A 54 18.00 -16.86 11.02
N LEU A 55 16.86 -16.18 11.16
CA LEU A 55 16.13 -16.14 12.43
C LEU A 55 15.74 -17.55 12.92
N ILE A 56 15.28 -18.40 12.01
CA ILE A 56 14.95 -19.80 12.32
C ILE A 56 16.21 -20.56 12.76
N LYS A 57 17.32 -20.40 12.03
CA LYS A 57 18.60 -21.05 12.37
C LYS A 57 19.08 -20.66 13.76
N ASP A 58 18.86 -19.41 14.15
CA ASP A 58 19.26 -18.87 15.46
C ASP A 58 18.19 -19.10 16.55
N GLU A 59 17.16 -19.91 16.26
CA GLU A 59 16.03 -20.22 17.15
C GLU A 59 15.25 -18.98 17.65
N ASN A 60 15.35 -17.86 16.92
CA ASN A 60 14.66 -16.61 17.23
C ASN A 60 13.27 -16.57 16.58
N TYR A 61 12.32 -17.24 17.22
CA TYR A 61 10.94 -17.35 16.76
C TYR A 61 10.06 -16.17 17.17
N GLY A 62 8.85 -16.10 16.60
CA GLY A 62 7.87 -15.07 16.94
C GLY A 62 8.22 -13.68 16.39
N GLN A 63 9.03 -13.63 15.33
CA GLN A 63 9.48 -12.39 14.70
C GLN A 63 8.84 -12.20 13.32
N THR A 64 8.65 -10.95 12.92
CA THR A 64 8.27 -10.54 11.55
C THR A 64 9.45 -9.86 10.89
N VAL A 65 9.84 -10.31 9.69
CA VAL A 65 10.86 -9.63 8.88
C VAL A 65 10.25 -8.41 8.21
N ALA A 66 10.94 -7.27 8.27
CA ALA A 66 10.46 -6.01 7.73
C ALA A 66 11.61 -5.12 7.23
N MET A 67 11.25 -4.13 6.42
CA MET A 67 12.13 -3.01 6.08
C MET A 67 11.95 -1.91 7.13
N ILE A 68 13.00 -1.60 7.88
CA ILE A 68 13.02 -0.64 8.99
C ILE A 68 14.08 0.43 8.66
N GLY A 69 13.66 1.67 8.42
CA GLY A 69 14.58 2.76 8.10
C GLY A 69 15.48 2.49 6.88
N GLY A 70 14.96 1.78 5.87
CA GLY A 70 15.71 1.43 4.65
C GLY A 70 16.67 0.24 4.81
N LYS A 71 16.64 -0.47 5.94
CA LYS A 71 17.41 -1.71 6.17
C LYS A 71 16.49 -2.87 6.51
N VAL A 72 16.88 -4.07 6.11
CA VAL A 72 16.14 -5.29 6.49
C VAL A 72 16.44 -5.63 7.94
N GLY A 73 15.38 -5.87 8.70
CA GLY A 73 15.44 -6.25 10.11
C GLY A 73 14.21 -7.06 10.51
N HIS A 74 13.96 -7.18 11.81
CA HIS A 74 12.79 -7.86 12.34
C HIS A 74 12.21 -7.15 13.56
N ASN A 75 10.92 -7.35 13.79
CA ASN A 75 10.21 -6.90 14.98
C ASN A 75 9.42 -8.07 15.60
N PRO A 76 9.17 -8.07 16.92
CA PRO A 76 8.29 -9.07 17.54
C PRO A 76 6.90 -9.07 16.89
N LEU A 77 6.41 -10.25 16.53
CA LEU A 77 5.09 -10.41 15.91
C LEU A 77 3.98 -9.83 16.81
N SER A 78 4.11 -9.97 18.12
CA SER A 78 3.20 -9.41 19.13
C SER A 78 3.10 -7.88 19.07
N GLU A 79 4.14 -7.20 18.60
CA GLU A 79 4.15 -5.74 18.50
C GLU A 79 3.54 -5.22 17.21
N VAL A 80 3.41 -6.05 16.17
CA VAL A 80 2.91 -5.62 14.85
C VAL A 80 1.54 -6.21 14.51
N ALA A 81 1.20 -7.37 15.07
CA ALA A 81 -0.08 -8.03 14.84
C ALA A 81 -1.24 -7.12 15.28
N GLY A 82 -2.23 -6.97 14.38
CA GLY A 82 -3.42 -6.15 14.64
C GLY A 82 -3.19 -4.62 14.57
N LYS A 83 -1.98 -4.15 14.24
CA LYS A 83 -1.71 -2.72 14.06
C LYS A 83 -1.81 -2.32 12.59
N THR A 84 -2.51 -1.23 12.33
CA THR A 84 -2.55 -0.59 11.02
C THR A 84 -1.37 0.35 10.86
N LYS A 85 -0.59 0.20 9.79
CA LYS A 85 0.43 1.17 9.41
C LYS A 85 -0.23 2.30 8.62
N PHE A 86 -0.31 3.49 9.21
CA PHE A 86 -0.83 4.68 8.54
C PHE A 86 0.22 5.29 7.61
N VAL A 87 -0.27 5.97 6.57
CA VAL A 87 0.55 6.89 5.77
C VAL A 87 0.78 8.14 6.61
N ASP A 88 2.01 8.64 6.62
CA ASP A 88 2.34 9.92 7.24
C ASP A 88 1.96 11.06 6.28
N PRO A 89 0.95 11.90 6.61
CA PRO A 89 0.51 13.02 5.77
C PRO A 89 1.60 14.08 5.59
N GLU A 90 2.57 14.12 6.50
CA GLU A 90 3.68 15.07 6.51
C GLU A 90 4.95 14.51 5.86
N SER A 91 4.90 13.29 5.33
CA SER A 91 6.03 12.72 4.60
C SER A 91 6.34 13.50 3.32
N ASP A 92 7.62 13.53 2.94
CA ASP A 92 8.09 14.21 1.73
C ASP A 92 7.36 13.73 0.47
N LEU A 93 6.96 12.46 0.43
CA LEU A 93 6.22 11.90 -0.70
C LEU A 93 4.81 12.51 -0.81
N VAL A 94 4.09 12.62 0.30
CA VAL A 94 2.74 13.21 0.31
C VAL A 94 2.83 14.70 0.00
N LYS A 95 3.82 15.41 0.57
CA LYS A 95 4.10 16.81 0.25
C LYS A 95 4.39 17.01 -1.24
N SER A 96 5.31 16.22 -1.79
CA SER A 96 5.66 16.26 -3.22
C SER A 96 4.45 15.99 -4.12
N ALA A 97 3.58 15.04 -3.74
CA ALA A 97 2.35 14.77 -4.49
C ALA A 97 1.42 15.99 -4.53
N ARG A 98 1.24 16.68 -3.39
CA ARG A 98 0.45 17.93 -3.34
C ARG A 98 1.10 19.04 -4.15
N ASP A 99 2.42 19.18 -4.08
CA ASP A 99 3.17 20.21 -4.81
C ASP A 99 3.04 20.08 -6.34
N ILE A 100 2.89 18.85 -6.85
CA ILE A 100 2.63 18.60 -8.29
C ILE A 100 1.12 18.60 -8.65
N GLY A 101 0.26 19.00 -7.71
CA GLY A 101 -1.18 19.16 -7.94
C GLY A 101 -2.04 17.92 -7.71
N VAL A 102 -1.51 16.86 -7.07
CA VAL A 102 -2.34 15.71 -6.66
C VAL A 102 -3.24 16.12 -5.49
N SER A 103 -4.54 15.95 -5.63
CA SER A 103 -5.52 16.09 -4.56
C SER A 103 -5.86 14.72 -3.96
N PHE A 104 -5.92 14.61 -2.63
CA PHE A 104 -6.33 13.40 -1.92
C PHE A 104 -7.80 13.42 -1.47
N GLY A 105 -8.53 14.50 -1.77
CA GLY A 105 -9.94 14.67 -1.38
C GLY A 105 -10.16 14.91 0.12
N ASP A 106 -9.13 15.38 0.82
CA ASP A 106 -9.13 15.87 2.20
C ASP A 106 -9.48 17.36 2.32
#